data_AF-A0A1M6QNM7-F1
#
_entry.id   AF-A0A1M6QNM7-F1
#
_cell.length_a   1.000
_cell.length_b   1.000
_cell.length_c   1.000
_cell.angle_alpha   90.00
_cell.angle_beta   90.00
_cell.angle_gamma   90.00
#
_symmetry.space_group_name_H-M   'P 1'
#
loop_
_entity.id
_entity.type
_entity.pdbx_description
1 polymer ?
#
loop_
_entity_poly.entity_id
_entity_poly.type
_entity_poly.pdbx_seq_one_letter_code
_entity_poly.pdbx_strand_id
1 'polypeptide(L)'
;MNDLTTDHADHALAALRYQTAARDLERIVRNIAARYIVQQVPLTWRLLHAVEAEALADLGFASRHDALMLGLFQRPSALPYPETDEAVDFGTSTALPAVFAFAVSAYEEAARRAAQPPAKDAPLKRARAWGD
;
A
#
# COMPACT_ATOMS: atom_id res chain seq x y z
N MET A 1 25.41 32.75 -15.50
CA MET A 1 24.69 32.72 -14.21
C MET A 1 23.37 31.98 -14.44
N ASN A 2 23.41 30.65 -14.63
CA ASN A 2 22.25 29.83 -15.01
C ASN A 2 22.09 28.56 -14.13
N ASP A 3 22.84 28.46 -13.03
CA ASP A 3 22.95 27.21 -12.27
C ASP A 3 21.75 26.96 -11.33
N LEU A 4 21.12 28.01 -10.80
CA LEU A 4 20.06 27.88 -9.80
C LEU A 4 18.69 27.43 -10.35
N THR A 5 18.39 27.62 -11.64
CA THR A 5 17.06 27.27 -12.19
C THR A 5 17.00 25.79 -12.61
N THR A 6 18.14 25.23 -13.02
CA THR A 6 18.26 23.84 -13.46
C THR A 6 18.14 22.87 -12.28
N ASP A 7 18.73 23.22 -11.13
CA ASP A 7 18.65 22.46 -9.88
C ASP A 7 17.20 22.33 -9.37
N HIS A 8 16.43 23.43 -9.38
CA HIS A 8 15.03 23.39 -8.93
C HIS A 8 14.11 22.59 -9.87
N ALA A 9 14.36 22.65 -11.18
CA ALA A 9 13.63 21.86 -12.17
C ALA A 9 13.96 20.36 -12.07
N ASP A 10 15.23 20.01 -11.79
CA ASP A 10 15.65 18.63 -11.54
C ASP A 10 15.05 18.07 -10.25
N HIS A 11 15.04 18.86 -9.17
CA HIS A 11 14.38 18.51 -7.91
C HIS A 11 12.87 18.31 -8.05
N ALA A 12 12.19 19.17 -8.82
CA ALA A 12 10.76 19.01 -9.08
C ALA A 12 10.46 17.74 -9.92
N LEU A 13 11.34 17.41 -10.88
CA LEU A 13 11.22 16.20 -11.68
C LEU A 13 11.50 14.94 -10.85
N ALA A 14 12.50 14.97 -9.97
CA ALA A 14 12.80 13.91 -9.01
C ALA A 14 11.64 13.69 -8.02
N ALA A 15 11.04 14.77 -7.51
CA ALA A 15 9.89 14.71 -6.61
C ALA A 15 8.65 14.10 -7.31
N LEU A 16 8.38 14.46 -8.56
CA LEU A 16 7.27 13.91 -9.33
C LEU A 16 7.48 12.41 -9.63
N ARG A 17 8.72 12.01 -9.95
CA ARG A 17 9.10 10.60 -10.12
C ARG A 17 8.93 9.82 -8.82
N TYR A 18 9.32 10.41 -7.68
CA TYR A 18 9.13 9.81 -6.35
C TYR A 18 7.65 9.58 -6.04
N GLN A 19 6.79 10.59 -6.26
CA GLN A 19 5.35 10.45 -6.04
C GLN A 19 4.72 9.38 -6.93
N THR A 20 5.18 9.26 -8.18
CA THR A 20 4.71 8.24 -9.11
C THR A 20 5.10 6.85 -8.64
N ALA A 21 6.37 6.66 -8.25
CA ALA A 21 6.86 5.40 -7.70
C ALA A 21 6.16 5.01 -6.38
N ALA A 22 5.89 5.98 -5.50
CA ALA A 22 5.16 5.74 -4.25
C ALA A 22 3.71 5.27 -4.50
N ARG A 23 3.02 5.87 -5.49
CA ARG A 23 1.68 5.44 -5.90
C ARG A 23 1.67 4.05 -6.53
N ASP A 24 2.69 3.75 -7.33
CA ASP A 24 2.84 2.44 -7.95
C ASP A 24 3.08 1.36 -6.89
N LEU A 25 4.00 1.64 -5.95
CA LEU A 25 4.25 0.79 -4.79
C LEU A 25 2.99 0.55 -3.95
N GLU A 26 2.22 1.61 -3.67
CA GLU A 26 0.96 1.47 -2.94
C GLU A 26 0.01 0.52 -3.67
N ARG A 27 -0.16 0.68 -4.98
CA ARG A 27 -1.03 -0.17 -5.79
C ARG A 27 -0.57 -1.62 -5.82
N ILE A 28 0.74 -1.86 -5.96
CA ILE A 28 1.34 -3.19 -5.92
C ILE A 28 1.07 -3.86 -4.57
N VAL A 29 1.38 -3.17 -3.47
CA VAL A 29 1.17 -3.69 -2.11
C VAL A 29 -0.29 -4.02 -1.86
N ARG A 30 -1.22 -3.13 -2.23
CA ARG A 30 -2.66 -3.37 -2.10
C ARG A 30 -3.10 -4.61 -2.89
N ASN A 31 -2.57 -4.80 -4.10
CA ASN A 31 -2.90 -5.97 -4.93
C ASN A 31 -2.38 -7.27 -4.31
N ILE A 32 -1.14 -7.28 -3.81
CA ILE A 32 -0.55 -8.42 -3.11
C ILE A 32 -1.35 -8.73 -1.84
N ALA A 33 -1.60 -7.73 -1.00
CA ALA A 33 -2.38 -7.88 0.23
C ALA A 33 -3.80 -8.39 -0.03
N ALA A 34 -4.47 -7.89 -1.08
CA ALA A 34 -5.80 -8.36 -1.46
C ALA A 34 -5.85 -9.87 -1.73
N ARG A 35 -4.80 -10.44 -2.35
CA ARG A 35 -4.70 -11.89 -2.58
C ARG A 35 -4.64 -12.68 -1.29
N TYR A 36 -3.93 -12.18 -0.28
CA TYR A 36 -3.83 -12.84 1.03
C TYR A 36 -5.10 -12.67 1.88
N ILE A 37 -5.75 -11.50 1.79
CA ILE A 37 -7.03 -11.21 2.43
C ILE A 37 -8.14 -12.14 1.91
N VAL A 38 -8.21 -12.37 0.58
CA VAL A 38 -9.17 -13.30 -0.02
C VAL A 38 -8.92 -14.75 0.44
N GLN A 39 -7.66 -15.11 0.68
CA GLN A 39 -7.26 -16.40 1.25
C GLN A 39 -7.47 -16.48 2.78
N GLN A 40 -7.98 -15.41 3.41
CA GLN A 40 -8.18 -15.29 4.86
C GLN A 40 -6.92 -15.54 5.69
N VAL A 41 -5.75 -15.22 5.14
CA VAL A 41 -4.47 -15.34 5.85
C VAL A 41 -4.35 -14.17 6.84
N PRO A 42 -4.12 -14.42 8.14
CA PRO A 42 -3.95 -13.36 9.13
C PRO A 42 -2.68 -12.54 8.84
N LEU A 43 -2.71 -11.26 9.19
CA LEU A 43 -1.57 -10.37 9.04
C LEU A 43 -0.52 -10.67 10.14
N THR A 44 0.49 -11.45 9.79
CA THR A 44 1.63 -11.78 10.65
C THR A 44 2.88 -11.01 10.23
N TRP A 45 3.88 -10.92 11.11
CA TRP A 45 5.17 -10.31 10.77
C TRP A 45 5.83 -10.98 9.57
N ARG A 46 5.84 -12.32 9.54
CA ARG A 46 6.39 -13.09 8.41
C ARG A 46 5.67 -12.81 7.10
N LEU A 47 4.34 -12.65 7.13
CA LEU A 47 3.59 -12.24 5.94
C LEU A 47 3.92 -10.81 5.53
N LEU A 48 4.10 -9.90 6.48
CA LEU A 48 4.47 -8.52 6.21
C LEU A 48 5.82 -8.41 5.48
N HIS A 49 6.82 -9.17 5.92
CA HIS A 49 8.12 -9.24 5.23
C HIS A 49 8.01 -9.92 3.86
N ALA A 50 7.16 -10.94 3.71
CA ALA A 50 6.90 -11.55 2.41
C ALA A 50 6.28 -10.54 1.42
N VAL A 51 5.28 -9.79 1.86
CA VAL A 51 4.66 -8.71 1.08
C VAL A 51 5.67 -7.62 0.73
N GLU A 52 6.58 -7.25 1.65
CA GLU A 52 7.67 -6.30 1.37
C GLU A 52 8.62 -6.79 0.29
N ALA A 53 9.12 -8.03 0.42
CA ALA A 53 10.01 -8.62 -0.58
C ALA A 53 9.33 -8.75 -1.95
N GLU A 54 8.07 -9.20 -1.98
CA GLU A 54 7.27 -9.28 -3.21
C GLU A 54 7.03 -7.90 -3.83
N ALA A 55 6.64 -6.91 -3.03
CA ALA A 55 6.36 -5.57 -3.51
C ALA A 55 7.62 -4.86 -4.03
N LEU A 56 8.77 -5.04 -3.37
CA LEU A 56 10.04 -4.50 -3.86
C LEU A 56 10.50 -5.21 -5.14
N ALA A 57 10.28 -6.51 -5.26
CA ALA A 57 10.58 -7.24 -6.48
C ALA A 57 9.68 -6.82 -7.65
N ASP A 58 8.37 -6.70 -7.41
CA ASP A 58 7.38 -6.30 -8.42
C ASP A 58 7.55 -4.82 -8.80
N LEU A 59 7.85 -3.94 -7.83
CA LEU A 59 8.23 -2.55 -8.10
C LEU A 59 9.54 -2.48 -8.89
N GLY A 60 10.53 -3.32 -8.59
CA GLY A 60 11.76 -3.41 -9.39
C GLY A 60 11.52 -3.87 -10.83
N PHE A 61 10.49 -4.67 -11.06
CA PHE A 61 10.09 -5.14 -12.40
C PHE A 61 9.22 -4.11 -13.15
N ALA A 62 8.29 -3.44 -12.46
CA ALA A 62 7.40 -2.42 -12.99
C ALA A 62 8.12 -1.08 -13.20
N SER A 63 9.03 -0.74 -12.28
CA SER A 63 9.86 0.45 -12.34
C SER A 63 11.07 0.18 -13.21
N ARG A 64 10.92 0.44 -14.50
CA ARG A 64 12.01 0.61 -15.50
C ARG A 64 13.03 1.73 -15.16
N HIS A 65 13.09 2.19 -13.92
CA HIS A 65 13.86 3.34 -13.45
C HIS A 65 15.03 2.91 -12.55
N ASP A 66 16.01 3.81 -12.47
CA ASP A 66 17.35 3.60 -11.91
C ASP A 66 17.32 3.09 -10.46
N ALA A 67 18.17 2.10 -10.15
CA ALA A 67 18.30 1.46 -8.84
C ALA A 67 18.54 2.45 -7.68
N LEU A 68 19.07 3.64 -7.99
CA LEU A 68 19.23 4.76 -7.07
C LEU A 68 17.90 5.30 -6.50
N MET A 69 16.82 5.33 -7.29
CA MET A 69 15.50 5.72 -6.77
C MET A 69 14.88 4.64 -5.89
N LEU A 70 15.08 3.37 -6.22
CA LEU A 70 14.59 2.25 -5.40
C LEU A 70 15.24 2.25 -4.02
N GLY A 71 16.53 2.62 -3.94
CA GLY A 71 17.25 2.79 -2.68
C GLY A 71 16.63 3.80 -1.71
N LEU A 72 15.88 4.79 -2.21
CA LEU A 72 15.15 5.75 -1.35
C LEU A 72 13.91 5.15 -0.68
N PHE A 73 13.36 4.08 -1.25
CA PHE A 73 12.23 3.33 -0.68
C PHE A 73 12.69 2.14 0.16
N GLN A 74 13.97 1.76 0.08
CA GLN A 74 14.51 0.70 0.90
C GLN A 74 14.48 1.11 2.37
N ARG A 75 14.12 0.13 3.21
CA ARG A 75 14.09 0.22 4.67
C ARG A 75 15.35 0.94 5.19
N PRO A 76 15.23 1.93 6.09
CA PRO A 76 16.35 2.29 6.94
C PRO A 76 16.69 1.07 7.80
N SER A 77 17.85 0.46 7.58
CA SER A 77 18.32 -0.81 8.19
C SER A 77 18.44 -0.80 9.72
N ALA A 78 17.96 0.25 10.38
CA ALA A 78 18.20 0.57 11.79
C ALA A 78 17.18 -0.05 12.76
N LEU A 79 16.08 -0.65 12.28
CA LEU A 79 15.05 -1.23 13.15
C LEU A 79 14.92 -2.75 12.90
N PRO A 80 15.30 -3.59 13.87
CA PRO A 80 15.06 -5.03 13.80
C PRO A 80 13.57 -5.29 14.03
N TYR A 81 12.82 -5.50 12.95
CA TYR A 81 11.45 -6.01 13.04
C TYR A 81 11.50 -7.53 13.21
N PRO A 82 10.65 -8.12 14.06
CA PRO A 82 10.59 -9.57 14.21
C PRO A 82 10.17 -10.24 12.88
N GLU A 83 10.67 -11.45 12.63
CA GLU A 83 10.36 -12.27 11.44
C GLU A 83 9.43 -13.45 11.81
N THR A 84 8.74 -13.34 12.94
CA THR A 84 7.93 -14.42 13.51
C THR A 84 6.56 -14.55 12.83
N ASP A 85 5.88 -15.68 13.04
CA ASP A 85 4.49 -15.85 12.61
C ASP A 85 3.49 -15.20 13.59
N GLU A 86 3.97 -14.33 14.48
CA GLU A 86 3.12 -13.61 15.43
C GLU A 86 2.29 -12.55 14.70
N ALA A 87 1.12 -12.26 15.28
CA ALA A 87 0.27 -11.19 14.82
C ALA A 87 1.07 -9.88 14.80
N VAL A 88 0.91 -9.12 13.72
CA VAL A 88 1.61 -7.86 13.56
C VAL A 88 1.12 -6.87 14.62
N ASP A 89 2.05 -6.28 15.38
CA ASP A 89 1.73 -5.22 16.36
C ASP A 89 2.82 -4.14 16.30
N PHE A 90 2.48 -2.97 15.77
CA PHE A 90 3.45 -1.89 15.55
C PHE A 90 3.72 -1.04 16.81
N GLY A 91 3.05 -1.32 17.94
CA GLY A 91 3.16 -0.56 19.17
C GLY A 91 3.05 0.96 18.96
N THR A 92 4.03 1.72 19.47
CA THR A 92 4.15 3.18 19.33
C THR A 92 5.18 3.63 18.27
N SER A 93 5.63 2.71 17.41
CA SER A 93 6.71 2.99 16.46
C SER A 93 6.25 3.99 15.38
N THR A 94 6.86 5.19 15.37
CA THR A 94 6.53 6.28 14.43
C THR A 94 7.28 6.17 13.10
N ALA A 95 8.34 5.35 13.02
CA ALA A 95 9.10 5.14 11.80
C ALA A 95 8.76 3.77 11.21
N LEU A 96 7.71 3.71 10.40
CA LEU A 96 7.30 2.52 9.66
C LEU A 96 7.69 2.65 8.17
N PRO A 97 8.23 1.58 7.56
CA PRO A 97 8.37 1.51 6.11
C PRO A 97 7.00 1.75 5.45
N ALA A 98 6.99 2.51 4.35
CA ALA A 98 5.75 2.83 3.63
C ALA A 98 4.99 1.55 3.22
N VAL A 99 5.71 0.49 2.82
CA VAL A 99 5.14 -0.80 2.46
C VAL A 99 4.33 -1.42 3.61
N PHE A 100 4.86 -1.36 4.83
CA PHE A 100 4.18 -1.89 6.00
C PHE A 100 2.91 -1.09 6.30
N ALA A 101 2.98 0.23 6.26
CA ALA A 101 1.81 1.10 6.45
C ALA A 101 0.71 0.82 5.42
N PHE A 102 1.07 0.58 4.15
CA PHE A 102 0.10 0.25 3.10
C PHE A 102 -0.52 -1.13 3.28
N ALA A 103 0.26 -2.15 3.65
CA ALA A 103 -0.26 -3.49 3.90
C ALA A 103 -1.26 -3.50 5.07
N VAL A 104 -0.91 -2.83 6.17
CA VAL A 104 -1.80 -2.69 7.34
C VAL A 104 -3.08 -1.97 6.98
N SER A 105 -2.96 -0.83 6.28
CA SER A 105 -4.12 -0.05 5.84
C SER A 105 -5.07 -0.88 4.95
N ALA A 106 -4.52 -1.75 4.09
CA ALA A 106 -5.33 -2.64 3.25
C ALA A 106 -6.08 -3.70 4.07
N TYR A 107 -5.42 -4.30 5.07
CA TYR A 107 -6.04 -5.27 5.98
C TYR A 107 -7.10 -4.62 6.88
N GLU A 108 -6.84 -3.42 7.42
CA GLU A 108 -7.82 -2.67 8.21
C GLU A 108 -9.03 -2.24 7.37
N GLU A 109 -8.82 -1.85 6.12
CA GLU A 109 -9.92 -1.56 5.19
C GLU A 109 -10.76 -2.81 4.91
N ALA A 110 -10.12 -3.95 4.68
CA ALA A 110 -10.83 -5.22 4.49
C ALA A 110 -11.61 -5.65 5.74
N ALA A 111 -11.02 -5.52 6.94
CA ALA A 111 -11.70 -5.79 8.20
C ALA A 111 -12.91 -4.86 8.40
N ARG A 112 -12.77 -3.56 8.09
CA ARG A 112 -13.88 -2.60 8.11
C ARG A 112 -14.98 -2.90 7.11
N ARG A 113 -14.63 -3.41 5.92
CA ARG A 113 -15.60 -3.85 4.91
C ARG A 113 -16.34 -5.12 5.35
N ALA A 114 -15.64 -6.07 5.97
CA ALA A 114 -16.24 -7.28 6.51
C ALA A 114 -17.16 -7.00 7.71
N ALA A 115 -16.83 -6.00 8.54
CA ALA A 115 -17.65 -5.56 9.67
C ALA A 115 -18.84 -4.67 9.25
N GLN A 116 -18.84 -4.11 8.04
CA GLN A 116 -19.98 -3.38 7.52
C GLN A 116 -21.07 -4.38 7.13
N PRO A 117 -22.30 -4.25 7.67
CA PRO A 117 -23.41 -5.05 7.18
C PRO A 117 -23.60 -4.75 5.69
N PRO A 118 -23.91 -5.76 4.85
CA PRO A 118 -24.18 -5.51 3.44
C PRO A 118 -25.25 -4.44 3.37
N ALA A 119 -24.93 -3.33 2.70
CA ALA A 119 -25.86 -2.22 2.53
C ALA A 119 -27.15 -2.80 2.00
N LYS A 120 -28.18 -2.77 2.85
CA LYS A 120 -29.52 -3.31 2.57
C LYS A 120 -29.93 -2.79 1.21
N ASP A 121 -30.06 -3.71 0.26
CA ASP A 121 -30.77 -3.57 -1.00
C ASP A 121 -31.91 -2.56 -0.80
N ALA A 122 -31.76 -1.37 -1.36
CA ALA A 122 -32.81 -0.38 -1.34
C ALA A 122 -34.00 -1.03 -2.07
N PRO A 123 -35.15 -1.25 -1.41
CA PRO A 123 -36.26 -1.88 -2.09
C PRO A 123 -36.65 -0.98 -3.25
N LEU A 124 -36.55 -1.51 -4.48
CA LEU A 124 -37.15 -0.89 -5.66
C LEU A 124 -38.58 -0.52 -5.26
N LYS A 125 -38.85 0.78 -5.18
CA LYS A 125 -40.22 1.30 -5.07
C LYS A 125 -41.00 0.65 -6.20
N ARG A 126 -41.79 -0.38 -5.88
CA ARG A 126 -42.81 -0.92 -6.75
C ARG A 126 -43.64 0.26 -7.22
N ALA A 127 -43.49 0.60 -8.49
CA ALA A 127 -44.29 1.59 -9.16
C ALA A 127 -45.75 1.20 -8.93
N ARG A 128 -46.46 2.07 -8.22
CA ARG A 128 -47.88 1.94 -7.95
C ARG A 128 -48.59 2.19 -9.29
N ALA A 129 -49.07 1.11 -9.91
CA ALA A 129 -49.95 1.20 -11.07
C ALA A 129 -51.18 2.02 -10.67
N TRP A 130 -51.39 3.15 -11.33
CA TRP A 130 -52.66 3.87 -11.33
C TRP A 130 -53.65 3.08 -12.19
N GLY A 131 -54.82 2.80 -11.62
CA GLY A 131 -56.00 2.36 -12.37
C GLY A 131 -56.87 3.57 -12.68
N ASP A 132 -57.36 3.61 -13.92
CA ASP A 132 -58.61 4.23 -14.35
C ASP A 132 -59.29 3.20 -15.26
#